data_AF-A0ABD1XK08-F1
#
_entry.id   AF-A0ABD1XK08-F1
#
_cell.length_a   1.000
_cell.length_b   1.000
_cell.length_c   1.000
_cell.angle_alpha   90.00
_cell.angle_beta   90.00
_cell.angle_gamma   90.00
#
_symmetry.space_group_name_H-M   'P 1'
#
loop_
_entity.id
_entity.type
_entity.pdbx_description
1 polymer ?
#
loop_
_entity_poly.entity_id
_entity_poly.type
_entity_poly.pdbx_seq_one_letter_code
_entity_poly.pdbx_strand_id
1 'polypeptide(L)'
;MFDWRKRGVEQTSTRQNQRASAWSGEARSEEGGHRACRRDGEYLRQRMRARQKQGITDDGVFAVTGVTRRARFLVDVNYSKGRHPPHPGGTFKSSADYHYQTLRANVDMLKLIQLGLTFSDEDGNLPRCGTRDYCVWQFNFREFNLKEDVYAQDSIELLRKSGIDFQVIEERGIDSQRFGELLMSSGIVLNENVHWVTFHSGYDFGYLLKLLTCQNLPAREADFFNLLRTYFPTVYDIKYLMKFCDNLHGGLNRLAEMLEVERIGPCHQAGSDSLLTSSTFRKLKEGFLNGSTEKYAGVLYGLGVDNSES
;
A
#
# COMPACT_ATOMS: atom_id res chain seq x y z
N MET A 1 -7.43 1.09 -76.01
CA MET A 1 -8.34 1.33 -77.14
C MET A 1 -9.00 0.01 -77.51
N PHE A 2 -10.15 -0.32 -76.92
CA PHE A 2 -11.11 -1.26 -77.52
C PHE A 2 -12.51 -0.96 -76.96
N ASP A 3 -13.42 -0.76 -77.90
CA ASP A 3 -14.77 -0.27 -77.76
C ASP A 3 -15.80 -1.43 -77.67
N TRP A 4 -16.98 -1.04 -77.20
CA TRP A 4 -18.19 -1.70 -76.78
C TRP A 4 -18.96 -2.55 -77.82
N ARG A 5 -19.78 -3.51 -77.36
CA ARG A 5 -21.28 -3.39 -77.28
C ARG A 5 -22.03 -4.68 -76.91
N LYS A 6 -22.72 -4.59 -75.76
CA LYS A 6 -24.13 -4.94 -75.41
C LYS A 6 -24.87 -6.16 -76.02
N ARG A 7 -25.47 -6.96 -75.12
CA ARG A 7 -26.93 -7.27 -74.85
C ARG A 7 -26.99 -8.68 -74.20
N GLY A 8 -27.80 -9.09 -73.21
CA GLY A 8 -28.88 -8.56 -72.35
C GLY A 8 -29.03 -9.57 -71.17
N VAL A 9 -29.34 -9.14 -69.93
CA VAL A 9 -30.64 -9.30 -69.21
C VAL A 9 -31.22 -10.73 -69.37
N GLU A 10 -31.37 -11.58 -68.35
CA GLU A 10 -32.03 -11.39 -67.05
C GLU A 10 -31.68 -12.51 -66.05
N GLN A 11 -31.71 -12.18 -64.76
CA GLN A 11 -31.25 -12.99 -63.63
C GLN A 11 -32.25 -14.09 -63.22
N THR A 12 -31.75 -15.32 -63.03
CA THR A 12 -32.40 -16.34 -62.20
C THR A 12 -31.44 -16.68 -61.05
N SER A 13 -31.73 -16.13 -59.86
CA SER A 13 -30.99 -16.42 -58.63
C SER A 13 -31.87 -17.26 -57.71
N THR A 14 -31.45 -18.50 -57.56
CA THR A 14 -31.99 -19.54 -56.69
C THR A 14 -31.90 -19.12 -55.22
N ARG A 15 -33.05 -19.25 -54.53
CA ARG A 15 -33.20 -19.21 -53.07
C ARG A 15 -32.18 -20.12 -52.37
N GLN A 16 -31.39 -19.56 -51.46
CA GLN A 16 -30.86 -20.31 -50.31
C GLN A 16 -31.10 -19.52 -49.01
N ASN A 17 -31.86 -20.18 -48.15
CA ASN A 17 -32.14 -19.97 -46.73
C ASN A 17 -31.29 -18.95 -45.96
N GLN A 18 -31.93 -17.85 -45.55
CA GLN A 18 -31.65 -17.24 -44.25
C GLN A 18 -32.51 -17.95 -43.19
N ARG A 19 -31.89 -18.72 -42.31
CA ARG A 19 -32.46 -19.06 -41.00
C ARG A 19 -31.84 -18.12 -39.98
N ALA A 20 -32.62 -17.12 -39.59
CA ALA A 20 -32.39 -16.35 -38.37
C ALA A 20 -32.66 -17.27 -37.17
N SER A 21 -31.60 -17.72 -36.50
CA SER A 21 -31.70 -18.25 -35.15
C SER A 21 -31.54 -17.08 -34.18
N ALA A 22 -32.63 -16.77 -33.50
CA ALA A 22 -32.69 -15.82 -32.40
C ALA A 22 -31.63 -16.17 -31.34
N TRP A 23 -30.64 -15.30 -31.18
CA TRP A 23 -29.84 -15.22 -29.96
C TRP A 23 -30.50 -14.18 -29.05
N SER A 24 -31.37 -14.66 -28.16
CA SER A 24 -31.67 -13.99 -26.90
C SER A 24 -30.43 -14.10 -26.00
N GLY A 25 -29.44 -13.26 -26.26
CA GLY A 25 -28.29 -13.04 -25.38
C GLY A 25 -28.67 -12.00 -24.35
N GLU A 26 -28.72 -12.44 -23.10
CA GLU A 26 -29.10 -11.66 -21.92
C GLU A 26 -28.40 -10.31 -21.82
N ALA A 27 -29.16 -9.30 -21.44
CA ALA A 27 -28.68 -8.06 -20.87
C ALA A 27 -27.86 -8.36 -19.59
N ARG A 28 -26.55 -8.56 -19.75
CA ARG A 28 -25.55 -8.52 -18.67
C ARG A 28 -24.34 -7.74 -19.15
N SER A 29 -24.38 -6.41 -19.00
CA SER A 29 -23.16 -5.58 -18.90
C SER A 29 -23.38 -4.13 -18.45
N GLU A 30 -24.58 -3.56 -18.55
CA GLU A 30 -24.78 -2.16 -18.13
C GLU A 30 -24.88 -1.97 -16.60
N GLU A 31 -25.45 -2.93 -15.88
CA GLU A 31 -25.50 -2.85 -14.41
C GLU A 31 -24.12 -2.97 -13.74
N GLY A 32 -23.20 -3.72 -14.35
CA GLY A 32 -21.82 -3.87 -13.88
C GLY A 32 -21.03 -2.56 -13.98
N GLY A 33 -21.13 -1.89 -15.15
CA GLY A 33 -20.51 -0.58 -15.39
C GLY A 33 -21.11 0.53 -14.53
N HIS A 34 -22.45 0.57 -14.38
CA HIS A 34 -23.11 1.55 -13.51
C HIS A 34 -22.80 1.35 -12.02
N ARG A 35 -22.68 0.11 -11.54
CA ARG A 35 -22.28 -0.18 -10.15
C ARG A 35 -20.81 0.14 -9.90
N ALA A 36 -19.91 -0.17 -10.83
CA ALA A 36 -18.49 0.17 -10.73
C ALA A 36 -18.26 1.70 -10.74
N CYS A 37 -18.90 2.41 -11.68
CA CYS A 37 -18.84 3.87 -11.77
C CYS A 37 -19.43 4.57 -10.53
N ARG A 38 -20.54 4.06 -9.98
CA ARG A 38 -21.09 4.56 -8.70
C ARG A 38 -20.17 4.29 -7.52
N ARG A 39 -19.56 3.10 -7.43
CA ARG A 39 -18.59 2.75 -6.38
C ARG A 39 -17.32 3.59 -6.45
N ASP A 40 -16.81 3.88 -7.64
CA ASP A 40 -15.67 4.77 -7.84
C ASP A 40 -15.99 6.22 -7.46
N GLY A 41 -17.17 6.72 -7.84
CA GLY A 41 -17.59 8.08 -7.51
C GLY A 41 -17.88 8.28 -6.01
N GLU A 42 -18.40 7.27 -5.31
CA GLU A 42 -18.54 7.34 -3.86
C GLU A 42 -17.19 7.31 -3.17
N TYR A 43 -16.33 6.35 -3.52
CA TYR A 43 -14.96 6.25 -2.99
C TYR A 43 -14.19 7.56 -3.11
N LEU A 44 -14.20 8.20 -4.27
CA LEU A 44 -13.53 9.49 -4.48
C LEU A 44 -14.09 10.58 -3.54
N ARG A 45 -15.41 10.62 -3.32
CA ARG A 45 -16.02 11.55 -2.34
C ARG A 45 -15.61 11.25 -0.90
N GLN A 46 -15.40 9.97 -0.56
CA GLN A 46 -14.91 9.60 0.78
C GLN A 46 -13.48 10.10 0.98
N ARG A 47 -12.61 9.87 -0.01
CA ARG A 47 -11.21 10.32 -0.01
C ARG A 47 -11.10 11.84 0.13
N MET A 48 -11.87 12.60 -0.66
CA MET A 48 -11.89 14.07 -0.59
C MET A 48 -12.36 14.61 0.77
N ARG A 49 -13.08 13.80 1.55
CA ARG A 49 -13.54 14.13 2.90
C ARG A 49 -12.70 13.48 3.99
N ALA A 50 -11.69 12.69 3.63
CA ALA A 50 -10.80 12.07 4.59
C ALA A 50 -9.95 13.15 5.25
N ARG A 51 -10.07 13.27 6.56
CA ARG A 51 -9.21 14.15 7.35
C ARG A 51 -8.07 13.33 7.92
N GLN A 52 -6.86 13.83 7.71
CA GLN A 52 -5.70 13.34 8.42
C GLN A 52 -5.84 13.71 9.89
N LYS A 53 -6.06 12.71 10.74
CA LYS A 53 -6.00 12.92 12.18
C LYS A 53 -4.54 12.90 12.60
N GLN A 54 -4.09 14.02 13.14
CA GLN A 54 -2.88 14.13 13.91
C GLN A 54 -3.29 14.11 15.39
N GLY A 55 -2.76 13.18 16.17
CA GLY A 55 -3.10 13.07 17.61
C GLY A 55 -2.43 11.84 18.19
N ILE A 56 -1.32 11.90 18.93
CA ILE A 56 -0.93 12.70 20.12
C ILE A 56 -1.57 12.17 21.43
N THR A 57 -2.62 11.34 21.38
CA THR A 57 -3.25 10.81 22.61
C THR A 57 -3.66 9.35 22.48
N ASP A 58 -3.76 8.66 23.62
CA ASP A 58 -4.28 7.29 23.75
C ASP A 58 -5.62 7.11 22.99
N ASP A 59 -6.45 8.16 22.91
CA ASP A 59 -7.72 8.18 22.17
C ASP A 59 -7.57 7.88 20.67
N GLY A 60 -6.43 8.24 20.07
CA GLY A 60 -6.14 7.96 18.68
C GLY A 60 -6.04 6.45 18.41
N VAL A 61 -5.45 5.70 19.34
CA VAL A 61 -5.33 4.24 19.23
C VAL A 61 -6.62 3.55 19.68
N PHE A 62 -7.33 4.06 20.69
CA PHE A 62 -8.68 3.58 21.03
C PHE A 62 -9.69 3.80 19.90
N ALA A 63 -9.58 4.90 19.13
CA ALA A 63 -10.40 5.08 17.94
C ALA A 63 -10.10 4.04 16.86
N VAL A 64 -8.85 3.56 16.80
CA VAL A 64 -8.44 2.49 15.90
C VAL A 64 -9.02 1.14 16.34
N THR A 65 -9.05 0.81 17.63
CA THR A 65 -9.63 -0.45 18.13
C THR A 65 -11.13 -0.58 17.83
N GLY A 66 -11.86 0.53 17.74
CA GLY A 66 -13.28 0.53 17.33
C GLY A 66 -13.52 0.17 15.85
N VAL A 67 -12.51 0.31 15.00
CA VAL A 67 -12.60 0.11 13.53
C VAL A 67 -12.27 -1.32 13.12
N THR A 68 -11.63 -2.11 13.97
CA THR A 68 -10.99 -3.40 13.61
C THR A 68 -11.93 -4.56 13.28
N ARG A 69 -13.24 -4.45 13.53
CA ARG A 69 -14.17 -5.59 13.33
C ARG A 69 -14.42 -5.96 11.86
N ARG A 70 -14.14 -5.08 10.89
CA ARG A 70 -14.39 -5.32 9.44
C ARG A 70 -13.36 -4.69 8.50
N ALA A 71 -12.27 -4.14 9.02
CA ALA A 71 -11.30 -3.41 8.22
C ALA A 71 -10.22 -4.36 7.66
N ARG A 72 -9.80 -4.11 6.43
CA ARG A 72 -8.45 -4.41 5.93
C ARG A 72 -7.56 -3.17 6.17
N PHE A 73 -6.25 -3.39 6.27
CA PHE A 73 -5.32 -2.40 6.81
C PHE A 73 -4.26 -2.06 5.78
N LEU A 74 -3.96 -0.78 5.66
CA LEU A 74 -3.05 -0.23 4.67
C LEU A 74 -2.06 0.66 5.37
N VAL A 75 -0.78 0.38 5.16
CA VAL A 75 0.28 0.96 5.97
C VAL A 75 1.35 1.56 5.10
N ASP A 76 1.78 2.74 5.52
CA ASP A 76 2.98 3.39 5.04
C ASP A 76 3.77 3.96 6.22
N VAL A 77 5.10 3.89 6.15
CA VAL A 77 5.99 4.20 7.28
C VAL A 77 7.04 5.21 6.84
N ASN A 78 7.16 6.33 7.54
CA ASN A 78 8.22 7.31 7.30
C ASN A 78 9.23 7.33 8.45
N TYR A 79 10.51 7.28 8.09
CA TYR A 79 11.62 7.18 9.03
C TYR A 79 12.81 8.01 8.53
N SER A 80 13.75 8.34 9.43
CA SER A 80 15.01 8.93 8.98
C SER A 80 15.82 7.85 8.26
N LYS A 81 16.24 8.09 7.01
CA LYS A 81 17.28 7.26 6.39
C LYS A 81 18.64 7.71 6.92
N GLY A 82 19.63 6.81 7.03
CA GLY A 82 20.99 7.15 7.49
C GLY A 82 21.85 7.75 6.38
N ARG A 83 22.77 8.67 6.72
CA ARG A 83 23.62 9.44 5.77
C ARG A 83 24.47 8.55 4.86
N HIS A 84 24.74 7.35 5.32
CA HIS A 84 25.09 6.17 4.53
C HIS A 84 24.40 5.02 5.26
N PRO A 85 23.74 4.07 4.56
CA PRO A 85 23.30 2.87 5.26
C PRO A 85 24.55 2.29 5.94
N PRO A 86 24.54 1.97 7.26
CA PRO A 86 25.58 1.14 7.83
C PRO A 86 25.73 -0.07 6.90
N HIS A 87 26.84 -0.10 6.17
CA HIS A 87 27.15 -1.22 5.31
C HIS A 87 27.53 -2.30 6.30
N PRO A 88 26.76 -3.41 6.36
CA PRO A 88 27.12 -4.49 7.24
C PRO A 88 28.56 -4.91 6.86
N GLY A 89 29.46 -4.92 7.84
CA GLY A 89 30.83 -5.38 7.61
C GLY A 89 30.83 -6.89 7.50
N GLY A 90 31.47 -7.45 6.46
CA GLY A 90 31.66 -8.90 6.32
C GLY A 90 31.42 -9.45 4.92
N THR A 91 31.49 -10.79 4.82
CA THR A 91 31.15 -11.56 3.61
C THR A 91 29.69 -12.00 3.66
N PHE A 92 28.94 -11.71 2.59
CA PHE A 92 27.51 -12.04 2.49
C PHE A 92 27.31 -13.29 1.65
N LYS A 93 26.32 -14.11 2.03
CA LYS A 93 26.03 -15.36 1.33
C LYS A 93 25.32 -15.13 -0.01
N SER A 94 24.60 -14.02 -0.15
CA SER A 94 23.87 -13.64 -1.35
C SER A 94 23.55 -12.13 -1.37
N SER A 95 23.06 -11.63 -2.50
CA SER A 95 22.52 -10.25 -2.61
C SER A 95 21.32 -10.02 -1.68
N ALA A 96 20.45 -11.02 -1.51
CA ALA A 96 19.32 -10.96 -0.58
C ALA A 96 19.78 -10.85 0.88
N ASP A 97 20.78 -11.63 1.29
CA ASP A 97 21.39 -11.54 2.62
C ASP A 97 22.00 -10.14 2.86
N TYR A 98 22.68 -9.58 1.86
CA TYR A 98 23.20 -8.20 1.93
C TYR A 98 22.08 -7.16 2.12
N HIS A 99 20.98 -7.27 1.37
CA HIS A 99 19.83 -6.36 1.52
C HIS A 99 19.22 -6.43 2.91
N TYR A 100 19.00 -7.65 3.43
CA TYR A 100 18.45 -7.84 4.76
C TYR A 100 19.38 -7.29 5.85
N GLN A 101 20.69 -7.60 5.80
CA GLN A 101 21.64 -7.09 6.80
C GLN A 101 21.75 -5.56 6.76
N THR A 102 21.65 -4.96 5.57
CA THR A 102 21.62 -3.51 5.41
C THR A 102 20.38 -2.91 6.06
N LEU A 103 19.19 -3.47 5.78
CA LEU A 103 17.94 -3.06 6.41
C LEU A 103 18.02 -3.17 7.94
N ARG A 104 18.47 -4.32 8.45
CA ARG A 104 18.62 -4.57 9.88
C ARG A 104 19.49 -3.52 10.55
N ALA A 105 20.69 -3.29 10.03
CA ALA A 105 21.63 -2.34 10.63
C ALA A 105 21.06 -0.91 10.66
N ASN A 106 20.32 -0.51 9.63
CA ASN A 106 19.67 0.81 9.59
C ASN A 106 18.51 0.89 10.57
N VAL A 107 17.60 -0.09 10.57
CA VAL A 107 16.41 -0.09 11.45
C VAL A 107 16.82 -0.13 12.92
N ASP A 108 17.85 -0.89 13.28
CA ASP A 108 18.33 -0.97 14.67
C ASP A 108 18.94 0.36 15.13
N MET A 109 19.66 1.06 14.24
CA MET A 109 20.36 2.31 14.55
C MET A 109 19.47 3.56 14.51
N LEU A 110 18.50 3.61 13.61
CA LEU A 110 17.71 4.81 13.31
C LEU A 110 16.36 4.77 14.04
N LYS A 111 15.70 5.93 14.09
CA LYS A 111 14.41 6.10 14.78
C LYS A 111 13.29 6.33 13.79
N LEU A 112 12.14 5.76 14.12
CA LEU A 112 10.88 5.99 13.42
C LEU A 112 10.41 7.43 13.66
N ILE A 113 9.94 8.12 12.63
CA ILE A 113 9.46 9.51 12.73
C ILE A 113 7.95 9.58 12.59
N GLN A 114 7.38 8.93 11.57
CA GLN A 114 5.94 8.86 11.37
C GLN A 114 5.47 7.48 10.93
N LEU A 115 4.24 7.15 11.29
CA LEU A 115 3.52 5.98 10.81
C LEU A 115 2.16 6.42 10.28
N GLY A 116 1.84 6.01 9.06
CA GLY A 116 0.57 6.24 8.41
C GLY A 116 -0.26 4.97 8.38
N LEU A 117 -1.45 5.01 8.97
CA LEU A 117 -2.42 3.94 8.90
C LEU A 117 -3.68 4.43 8.19
N THR A 118 -3.96 3.83 7.05
CA THR A 118 -5.24 3.94 6.36
C THR A 118 -5.99 2.63 6.55
N PHE A 119 -7.28 2.73 6.86
CA PHE A 119 -8.15 1.58 7.06
C PHE A 119 -9.20 1.61 5.96
N SER A 120 -9.50 0.45 5.39
CA SER A 120 -10.59 0.34 4.43
C SER A 120 -11.29 -0.99 4.55
N ASP A 121 -12.56 -1.07 4.15
CA ASP A 121 -13.21 -2.38 3.97
C ASP A 121 -12.71 -3.09 2.69
N GLU A 122 -13.35 -4.22 2.36
CA GLU A 122 -13.00 -5.03 1.19
C GLU A 122 -13.23 -4.32 -0.15
N ASP A 123 -14.18 -3.38 -0.18
CA ASP A 123 -14.52 -2.54 -1.33
C ASP A 123 -13.65 -1.26 -1.36
N GLY A 124 -12.77 -1.06 -0.37
CA GLY A 124 -11.91 0.11 -0.26
C GLY A 124 -12.59 1.32 0.39
N ASN A 125 -13.78 1.19 0.98
CA ASN A 125 -14.41 2.30 1.68
C ASN A 125 -13.69 2.62 2.99
N LEU A 126 -13.50 3.91 3.27
CA LEU A 126 -12.84 4.36 4.49
C LEU A 126 -13.81 4.32 5.69
N PRO A 127 -13.34 4.07 6.91
CA PRO A 127 -14.17 4.16 8.09
C PRO A 127 -14.49 5.61 8.46
N ARG A 128 -15.62 5.80 9.13
CA ARG A 128 -16.03 7.06 9.75
C ARG A 128 -15.66 7.03 11.23
N CYS A 129 -14.97 8.03 11.75
CA CYS A 129 -14.58 8.07 13.18
C CYS A 129 -15.63 8.77 14.05
N GLY A 130 -16.84 8.23 14.15
CA GLY A 130 -17.90 8.80 15.00
C GLY A 130 -18.43 10.18 14.57
N THR A 131 -17.84 10.79 13.53
CA THR A 131 -18.29 12.03 12.88
C THR A 131 -18.76 11.75 11.45
N ARG A 132 -19.13 12.79 10.71
CA ARG A 132 -19.46 12.68 9.26
C ARG A 132 -18.22 12.48 8.37
N ASP A 133 -17.02 12.58 8.92
CA ASP A 133 -15.75 12.60 8.19
C ASP A 133 -15.07 11.22 8.18
N TYR A 134 -14.34 10.95 7.10
CA TYR A 134 -13.50 9.76 6.97
C TYR A 134 -12.14 10.02 7.60
N CYS A 135 -11.46 8.95 8.01
CA CYS A 135 -10.22 9.07 8.76
C CYS A 135 -9.05 8.37 8.09
N VAL A 136 -7.93 9.07 8.13
CA VAL A 136 -6.58 8.53 7.92
C VAL A 136 -5.76 8.95 9.13
N TRP A 137 -4.99 8.03 9.69
CA TRP A 137 -4.21 8.30 10.89
C TRP A 137 -2.75 8.51 10.51
N GLN A 138 -2.18 9.61 11.02
CA GLN A 138 -0.74 9.82 11.01
C GLN A 138 -0.26 9.99 12.44
N PHE A 139 0.57 9.04 12.86
CA PHE A 139 1.26 9.04 14.13
C PHE A 139 2.63 9.67 13.95
N ASN A 140 3.00 10.61 14.82
CA ASN A 140 4.33 11.23 14.83
C ASN A 140 5.01 10.87 16.15
N PHE A 141 6.22 10.32 16.09
CA PHE A 141 6.92 9.77 17.26
C PHE A 141 7.92 10.78 17.84
N ARG A 142 7.84 11.01 19.15
CA ARG A 142 8.64 12.05 19.84
C ARG A 142 10.11 11.70 20.01
N GLU A 143 10.48 10.44 19.84
CA GLU A 143 11.81 9.94 20.16
C GLU A 143 12.89 10.48 19.23
N PHE A 144 12.53 10.95 18.03
CA PHE A 144 13.51 11.48 17.08
C PHE A 144 13.92 12.92 17.43
N ASN A 145 15.21 13.13 17.68
CA ASN A 145 15.84 14.39 18.03
C ASN A 145 16.97 14.72 17.05
N LEU A 146 16.86 15.85 16.35
CA LEU A 146 17.85 16.31 15.36
C LEU A 146 19.23 16.63 15.93
N LYS A 147 19.35 16.81 17.26
CA LYS A 147 20.61 17.13 17.92
C LYS A 147 21.38 15.89 18.33
N GLU A 148 20.68 14.79 18.62
CA GLU A 148 21.26 13.59 19.23
C GLU A 148 21.28 12.41 18.26
N ASP A 149 20.30 12.30 17.38
CA ASP A 149 20.10 11.10 16.56
C ASP A 149 20.88 11.13 15.25
N VAL A 150 21.19 9.92 14.77
CA VAL A 150 21.77 9.72 13.45
C VAL A 150 20.68 9.88 12.38
N TYR A 151 20.99 10.63 11.32
CA TYR A 151 20.11 10.79 10.15
C TYR A 151 20.89 11.18 8.90
N ALA A 152 20.26 11.03 7.74
CA ALA A 152 20.67 11.58 6.46
C ALA A 152 20.13 12.99 6.33
N GLN A 153 21.03 13.93 6.06
CA GLN A 153 20.69 15.34 5.83
C GLN A 153 19.61 15.50 4.75
N ASP A 154 19.79 14.84 3.60
CA ASP A 154 18.84 14.89 2.48
C ASP A 154 17.45 14.39 2.86
N SER A 155 17.37 13.38 3.74
CA SER A 155 16.08 12.87 4.23
C SER A 155 15.40 13.88 5.15
N ILE A 156 16.13 14.49 6.07
CA ILE A 156 15.56 15.54 6.94
C ILE A 156 15.13 16.76 6.14
N GLU A 157 15.91 17.18 5.15
CA GLU A 157 15.55 18.30 4.28
C GLU A 157 14.32 17.99 3.43
N LEU A 158 14.21 16.78 2.89
CA LEU A 158 13.01 16.33 2.19
C LEU A 158 11.79 16.38 3.10
N LEU A 159 11.89 15.80 4.30
CA LEU A 159 10.80 15.78 5.28
C LEU A 159 10.38 17.18 5.73
N ARG A 160 11.33 18.10 5.95
CA ARG A 160 11.05 19.52 6.23
C ARG A 160 10.31 20.18 5.07
N LYS A 161 10.77 19.98 3.83
CA LYS A 161 10.12 20.51 2.61
C LYS A 161 8.70 19.95 2.44
N SER A 162 8.47 18.73 2.91
CA SER A 162 7.15 18.08 2.96
C SER A 162 6.26 18.53 4.13
N GLY A 163 6.72 19.50 4.93
CA GLY A 163 5.92 20.12 6.01
C GLY A 163 6.04 19.42 7.36
N ILE A 164 7.06 18.59 7.58
CA ILE A 164 7.36 18.05 8.91
C ILE A 164 8.06 19.12 9.76
N ASP A 165 7.41 19.47 10.87
CA ASP A 165 7.99 20.26 11.94
C ASP A 165 8.54 19.33 13.03
N PHE A 166 9.86 19.16 13.02
CA PHE A 166 10.56 18.30 13.97
C PHE A 166 10.50 18.79 15.41
N GLN A 167 10.40 20.11 15.64
CA GLN A 167 10.29 20.64 16.99
C GLN A 167 8.91 20.30 17.58
N VAL A 168 7.86 20.42 16.77
CA VAL A 168 6.50 20.02 17.19
C VAL A 168 6.42 18.51 17.45
N ILE A 169 7.11 17.69 16.65
CA ILE A 169 7.19 16.24 16.88
C ILE A 169 7.91 15.92 18.18
N GLU A 170 9.04 16.57 18.47
CA GLU A 170 9.78 16.37 19.72
C GLU A 170 8.94 16.78 20.94
N GLU A 171 8.23 17.92 20.88
CA GLU A 171 7.43 18.44 21.99
C GLU A 171 6.09 17.71 22.19
N ARG A 172 5.45 17.25 21.10
CA ARG A 172 4.06 16.77 21.12
C ARG A 172 3.87 15.40 20.49
N GLY A 173 4.92 14.75 20.00
CA GLY A 173 4.84 13.41 19.42
C GLY A 173 4.39 12.37 20.45
N ILE A 174 3.94 11.23 19.95
CA ILE A 174 3.57 10.10 20.79
C ILE A 174 4.79 9.29 21.20
N ASP A 175 4.68 8.62 22.33
CA ASP A 175 5.62 7.62 22.78
C ASP A 175 5.47 6.33 21.97
N SER A 176 6.56 5.89 21.37
CA SER A 176 6.66 4.68 20.56
C SER A 176 6.39 3.41 21.37
N GLN A 177 6.84 3.32 22.63
CA GLN A 177 6.59 2.14 23.47
C GLN A 177 5.11 2.04 23.84
N ARG A 178 4.51 3.16 24.26
CA ARG A 178 3.07 3.24 24.53
C ARG A 178 2.25 2.92 23.29
N PHE A 179 2.65 3.45 22.13
CA PHE A 179 1.99 3.12 20.87
C PHE A 179 2.11 1.62 20.55
N GLY A 180 3.27 1.02 20.75
CA GLY A 180 3.48 -0.43 20.59
C GLY A 180 2.57 -1.28 21.48
N GLU A 181 2.42 -0.92 22.76
CA GLU A 181 1.50 -1.57 23.71
C GLU A 181 0.05 -1.53 23.22
N LEU A 182 -0.41 -0.35 22.80
CA LEU A 182 -1.77 -0.15 22.33
C LEU A 182 -2.00 -0.86 20.98
N LEU A 183 -1.01 -0.83 20.08
CA LEU A 183 -1.06 -1.56 18.81
C LEU A 183 -1.13 -3.08 19.04
N MET A 184 -0.35 -3.61 19.98
CA MET A 184 -0.35 -5.04 20.33
C MET A 184 -1.75 -5.53 20.76
N SER A 185 -2.46 -4.72 21.56
CA SER A 185 -3.79 -5.07 22.10
C SER A 185 -4.96 -4.64 21.21
N SER A 186 -4.69 -4.00 20.07
CA SER A 186 -5.72 -3.40 19.20
C SER A 186 -6.50 -4.39 18.33
N GLY A 187 -5.94 -5.58 18.08
CA GLY A 187 -6.44 -6.54 17.10
C GLY A 187 -6.04 -6.26 15.65
N ILE A 188 -5.14 -5.28 15.40
CA ILE A 188 -4.57 -4.99 14.07
C ILE A 188 -3.44 -5.96 13.73
N VAL A 189 -2.62 -6.28 14.72
CA VAL A 189 -1.53 -7.27 14.61
C VAL A 189 -1.99 -8.60 15.19
N LEU A 190 -1.28 -9.69 14.87
CA LEU A 190 -1.59 -11.05 15.34
C LEU A 190 -3.02 -11.51 14.97
N ASN A 191 -3.55 -11.03 13.84
CA ASN A 191 -4.93 -11.29 13.43
C ASN A 191 -4.99 -11.63 11.93
N GLU A 192 -5.46 -12.84 11.61
CA GLU A 192 -5.54 -13.35 10.23
C GLU A 192 -6.59 -12.65 9.37
N ASN A 193 -7.61 -12.04 10.00
CA ASN A 193 -8.64 -11.28 9.28
C ASN A 193 -8.08 -9.96 8.73
N VAL A 194 -6.93 -9.53 9.25
CA VAL A 194 -6.26 -8.31 8.87
C VAL A 194 -5.32 -8.57 7.70
N HIS A 195 -5.55 -7.83 6.62
CA HIS A 195 -4.69 -7.85 5.45
C HIS A 195 -3.92 -6.53 5.41
N TRP A 196 -2.61 -6.61 5.49
CA TRP A 196 -1.69 -5.48 5.37
C TRP A 196 -1.34 -5.27 3.91
N VAL A 197 -1.41 -4.02 3.46
CA VAL A 197 -1.02 -3.64 2.10
C VAL A 197 -0.06 -2.47 2.21
N THR A 198 1.07 -2.57 1.50
CA THR A 198 2.23 -1.69 1.66
C THR A 198 2.90 -1.44 0.31
N PHE A 199 3.94 -0.59 0.25
CA PHE A 199 4.72 -0.37 -0.97
C PHE A 199 6.22 -0.38 -0.65
N HIS A 200 6.95 -1.36 -1.16
CA HIS A 200 8.41 -1.50 -0.99
C HIS A 200 8.84 -1.52 0.50
N SER A 201 8.25 -2.45 1.23
CA SER A 201 7.96 -2.31 2.66
C SER A 201 8.90 -3.04 3.61
N GLY A 202 10.08 -3.44 3.14
CA GLY A 202 11.07 -4.12 3.98
C GLY A 202 11.38 -3.31 5.25
N TYR A 203 11.73 -2.02 5.08
CA TYR A 203 12.02 -1.14 6.20
C TYR A 203 10.79 -0.88 7.07
N ASP A 204 9.62 -0.70 6.47
CA ASP A 204 8.35 -0.47 7.15
C ASP A 204 8.07 -1.56 8.19
N PHE A 205 8.12 -2.83 7.76
CA PHE A 205 7.95 -3.96 8.66
C PHE A 205 9.13 -4.15 9.61
N GLY A 206 10.34 -3.76 9.21
CA GLY A 206 11.48 -3.68 10.11
C GLY A 206 11.17 -2.78 11.32
N TYR A 207 10.74 -1.55 11.09
CA TYR A 207 10.40 -0.63 12.17
C TYR A 207 9.20 -1.10 12.98
N LEU A 208 8.15 -1.64 12.34
CA LEU A 208 6.99 -2.15 13.06
C LEU A 208 7.35 -3.36 13.94
N LEU A 209 8.20 -4.28 13.48
CA LEU A 209 8.66 -5.40 14.29
C LEU A 209 9.56 -4.92 15.43
N LYS A 210 10.47 -3.98 15.21
CA LYS A 210 11.28 -3.37 16.27
C LYS A 210 10.39 -2.71 17.34
N LEU A 211 9.38 -1.97 16.90
CA LEU A 211 8.39 -1.32 17.75
C LEU A 211 7.59 -2.34 18.59
N LEU A 212 7.08 -3.40 17.96
CA LEU A 212 6.21 -4.39 18.63
C LEU A 212 6.98 -5.35 19.55
N THR A 213 8.21 -5.70 19.18
CA THR A 213 9.05 -6.62 19.96
C THR A 213 9.86 -5.90 21.03
N CYS A 214 10.04 -4.59 20.89
CA CYS A 214 10.98 -3.79 21.69
C CYS A 214 12.41 -4.36 21.66
N GLN A 215 12.79 -5.03 20.56
CA GLN A 215 14.10 -5.65 20.36
C GLN A 215 14.68 -5.22 19.01
N ASN A 216 16.01 -5.35 18.89
CA ASN A 216 16.68 -5.27 17.60
C ASN A 216 16.18 -6.39 16.66
N LEU A 217 16.26 -6.13 15.36
CA LEU A 217 15.82 -7.11 14.36
C LEU A 217 16.66 -8.40 14.41
N PRO A 218 16.05 -9.57 14.11
CA PRO A 218 16.74 -10.85 14.15
C PRO A 218 18.02 -10.88 13.31
N ALA A 219 19.03 -11.64 13.73
CA ALA A 219 20.27 -11.72 12.96
C ALA A 219 20.09 -12.41 11.59
N ARG A 220 19.13 -13.34 11.47
CA ARG A 220 18.86 -14.10 10.25
C ARG A 220 17.55 -13.64 9.62
N GLU A 221 17.56 -13.47 8.29
CA GLU A 221 16.38 -13.09 7.51
C GLU A 221 15.20 -14.05 7.72
N ALA A 222 15.46 -15.36 7.81
CA ALA A 222 14.43 -16.36 8.06
C ALA A 222 13.68 -16.12 9.39
N ASP A 223 14.39 -15.68 10.44
CA ASP A 223 13.77 -15.38 11.73
C ASP A 223 12.94 -14.09 11.67
N PHE A 224 13.37 -13.11 10.87
CA PHE A 224 12.56 -11.93 10.57
C PHE A 224 11.27 -12.30 9.86
N PHE A 225 11.29 -13.18 8.85
CA PHE A 225 10.07 -13.63 8.20
C PHE A 225 9.18 -14.49 9.11
N ASN A 226 9.75 -15.23 10.07
CA ASN A 226 8.96 -15.94 11.08
C ASN A 226 8.20 -14.95 11.98
N LEU A 227 8.85 -13.87 12.43
CA LEU A 227 8.18 -12.80 13.16
C LEU A 227 7.14 -12.09 12.29
N LEU A 228 7.49 -11.73 11.04
CA LEU A 228 6.60 -11.08 10.10
C LEU A 228 5.29 -11.86 9.95
N ARG A 229 5.36 -13.18 9.68
CA ARG A 229 4.19 -14.05 9.53
C ARG A 229 3.36 -14.17 10.81
N THR A 230 4.01 -14.08 11.96
CA THR A 230 3.32 -14.13 13.26
C THR A 230 2.52 -12.85 13.49
N TYR A 231 3.17 -11.68 13.39
CA TYR A 231 2.57 -10.39 13.67
C TYR A 231 1.65 -9.87 12.56
N PHE A 232 1.96 -10.23 11.31
CA PHE A 232 1.29 -9.74 10.09
C PHE A 232 0.99 -10.93 9.16
N PRO A 233 -0.03 -11.75 9.46
CA PRO A 233 -0.26 -13.01 8.75
C PRO A 233 -0.49 -12.85 7.24
N THR A 234 -1.17 -11.77 6.84
CA THR A 234 -1.47 -11.47 5.43
C THR A 234 -0.87 -10.12 5.05
N VAL A 235 0.12 -10.13 4.16
CA VAL A 235 0.83 -8.93 3.66
C VAL A 235 0.86 -8.91 2.15
N TYR A 236 0.59 -7.77 1.53
CA TYR A 236 0.74 -7.53 0.10
C TYR A 236 1.63 -6.32 -0.14
N ASP A 237 2.83 -6.55 -0.69
CA ASP A 237 3.70 -5.47 -1.13
C ASP A 237 3.37 -5.09 -2.57
N ILE A 238 2.81 -3.89 -2.78
CA ILE A 238 2.44 -3.38 -4.11
C ILE A 238 3.65 -3.39 -5.05
N LYS A 239 4.85 -3.06 -4.55
CA LYS A 239 6.06 -3.01 -5.38
C LYS A 239 6.43 -4.41 -5.90
N TYR A 240 6.13 -5.43 -5.12
CA TYR A 240 6.22 -6.82 -5.56
C TYR A 240 5.13 -7.18 -6.58
N LEU A 241 3.87 -6.83 -6.30
CA LEU A 241 2.74 -7.08 -7.20
C LEU A 241 2.94 -6.48 -8.61
N MET A 242 3.58 -5.30 -8.69
CA MET A 242 3.91 -4.65 -9.96
C MET A 242 4.75 -5.53 -10.89
N LYS A 243 5.54 -6.49 -10.38
CA LYS A 243 6.34 -7.41 -11.22
C LYS A 243 5.46 -8.28 -12.12
N PHE A 244 4.20 -8.49 -11.75
CA PHE A 244 3.23 -9.33 -12.45
C PHE A 244 2.20 -8.51 -13.25
N CYS A 245 2.42 -7.20 -13.37
CA CYS A 245 1.54 -6.28 -14.06
C CYS A 245 2.31 -5.60 -15.19
N ASP A 246 1.84 -5.79 -16.43
CA ASP A 246 2.53 -5.24 -17.59
C ASP A 246 2.64 -3.71 -17.53
N ASN A 247 3.79 -3.21 -17.95
CA ASN A 247 4.11 -1.79 -18.09
C ASN A 247 4.15 -0.96 -16.80
N LEU A 248 3.96 -1.51 -15.60
CA LEU A 248 4.03 -0.75 -14.34
C LEU A 248 5.46 -0.65 -13.79
N HIS A 249 5.91 0.57 -13.44
CA HIS A 249 7.27 0.82 -12.96
C HIS A 249 7.36 2.10 -12.10
N GLY A 250 8.54 2.35 -11.51
CA GLY A 250 8.79 3.55 -10.69
C GLY A 250 8.35 3.44 -9.22
N GLY A 251 8.34 4.57 -8.51
CA GLY A 251 7.89 4.66 -7.11
C GLY A 251 6.38 4.84 -6.98
N LEU A 252 5.87 4.93 -5.74
CA LEU A 252 4.43 5.02 -5.44
C LEU A 252 3.72 6.15 -6.19
N ASN A 253 4.32 7.35 -6.24
CA ASN A 253 3.77 8.48 -6.99
C ASN A 253 3.61 8.17 -8.48
N ARG A 254 4.63 7.56 -9.09
CA ARG A 254 4.59 7.21 -10.52
C ARG A 254 3.53 6.15 -10.80
N LEU A 255 3.44 5.14 -9.93
CA LEU A 255 2.40 4.14 -10.04
C LEU A 255 1.00 4.76 -9.92
N ALA A 256 0.81 5.68 -8.97
CA ALA A 256 -0.46 6.39 -8.80
C ALA A 256 -0.83 7.21 -10.04
N GLU A 257 0.12 7.93 -10.65
CA GLU A 257 -0.10 8.63 -11.92
C GLU A 257 -0.56 7.68 -13.03
N MET A 258 0.11 6.53 -13.17
CA MET A 258 -0.19 5.54 -14.21
C MET A 258 -1.55 4.85 -14.02
N LEU A 259 -2.03 4.79 -12.78
CA LEU A 259 -3.34 4.25 -12.42
C LEU A 259 -4.41 5.35 -12.25
N GLU A 260 -4.09 6.59 -12.62
CA GLU A 260 -4.98 7.76 -12.53
C GLU A 260 -5.53 7.99 -11.11
N VAL A 261 -4.70 7.74 -10.10
CA VAL A 261 -5.02 7.94 -8.68
C VAL A 261 -4.49 9.29 -8.23
N GLU A 262 -5.39 10.24 -7.96
CA GLU A 262 -5.04 11.54 -7.38
C GLU A 262 -4.60 11.39 -5.92
N ARG A 263 -3.51 12.07 -5.53
CA ARG A 263 -3.04 12.16 -4.14
C ARG A 263 -3.87 13.15 -3.33
N ILE A 264 -4.16 12.80 -2.08
CA ILE A 264 -4.80 13.69 -1.11
C ILE A 264 -3.89 13.85 0.10
N GLY A 265 -3.52 15.09 0.38
CA GLY A 265 -2.57 15.44 1.44
C GLY A 265 -1.13 15.62 0.92
N PRO A 266 -0.22 16.04 1.80
CA PRO A 266 1.17 16.35 1.45
C PRO A 266 1.93 15.09 1.00
N CYS A 267 2.81 15.21 0.01
CA CYS A 267 3.68 14.11 -0.42
C CYS A 267 4.81 13.88 0.59
N HIS A 268 5.21 12.62 0.81
CA HIS A 268 6.23 12.23 1.80
C HIS A 268 5.80 12.49 3.26
N GLN A 269 4.50 12.32 3.53
CA GLN A 269 3.94 12.27 4.87
C GLN A 269 3.13 10.99 4.98
N ALA A 270 3.37 10.23 6.05
CA ALA A 270 2.98 8.81 6.10
C ALA A 270 1.46 8.63 6.00
N GLY A 271 0.67 9.56 6.54
CA GLY A 271 -0.79 9.54 6.39
C GLY A 271 -1.22 9.61 4.92
N SER A 272 -0.79 10.65 4.21
CA SER A 272 -1.08 10.86 2.78
C SER A 272 -0.56 9.73 1.90
N ASP A 273 0.65 9.25 2.18
CA ASP A 273 1.25 8.13 1.47
C ASP A 273 0.48 6.81 1.72
N SER A 274 0.07 6.50 2.96
CA SER A 274 -0.76 5.33 3.26
C SER A 274 -2.11 5.36 2.55
N LEU A 275 -2.72 6.55 2.41
CA LEU A 275 -3.95 6.72 1.65
C LEU A 275 -3.72 6.52 0.15
N LEU A 276 -2.60 7.02 -0.38
CA LEU A 276 -2.25 6.80 -1.78
C LEU A 276 -1.99 5.32 -2.05
N THR A 277 -1.28 4.62 -1.16
CA THR A 277 -1.06 3.16 -1.18
C THR A 277 -2.38 2.40 -1.23
N SER A 278 -3.36 2.78 -0.39
CA SER A 278 -4.72 2.21 -0.41
C SER A 278 -5.41 2.34 -1.75
N SER A 279 -5.40 3.56 -2.26
CA SER A 279 -6.09 3.91 -3.49
C SER A 279 -5.47 3.22 -4.70
N THR A 280 -4.15 3.17 -4.70
CA THR A 280 -3.32 2.50 -5.71
C THR A 280 -3.54 0.99 -5.71
N PHE A 281 -3.54 0.35 -4.53
CA PHE A 281 -3.77 -1.08 -4.42
C PHE A 281 -5.15 -1.49 -4.94
N ARG A 282 -6.21 -0.73 -4.63
CA ARG A 282 -7.54 -1.01 -5.15
C ARG A 282 -7.56 -1.00 -6.69
N LYS A 283 -7.03 0.06 -7.31
CA LYS A 283 -6.96 0.16 -8.78
C LYS A 283 -6.11 -0.96 -9.39
N LEU A 284 -4.99 -1.31 -8.76
CA LEU A 284 -4.13 -2.41 -9.20
C LEU A 284 -4.87 -3.76 -9.14
N LYS A 285 -5.54 -4.03 -8.02
CA LYS A 285 -6.30 -5.28 -7.78
C LYS A 285 -7.43 -5.45 -8.80
N GLU A 286 -8.19 -4.39 -9.05
CA GLU A 286 -9.32 -4.38 -10.00
C GLU A 286 -8.86 -4.45 -11.45
N GLY A 287 -7.81 -3.70 -11.81
CA GLY A 287 -7.40 -3.52 -13.21
C GLY A 287 -6.42 -4.57 -13.76
N PHE A 288 -5.54 -5.11 -12.91
CA PHE A 288 -4.41 -5.95 -13.36
C PHE A 288 -4.41 -7.37 -12.80
N LEU A 289 -5.01 -7.57 -11.62
CA LEU A 289 -4.95 -8.84 -10.89
C LEU A 289 -6.27 -9.61 -10.88
N ASN A 290 -7.26 -9.18 -11.66
CA ASN A 290 -8.60 -9.78 -11.74
C ASN A 290 -9.25 -10.02 -10.36
N GLY A 291 -8.92 -9.19 -9.36
CA GLY A 291 -9.44 -9.31 -8.00
C GLY A 291 -8.77 -10.37 -7.11
N SER A 292 -7.83 -11.18 -7.61
CA SER A 292 -7.14 -12.21 -6.81
C SER A 292 -5.71 -11.81 -6.49
N THR A 293 -5.36 -11.80 -5.20
CA THR A 293 -4.04 -11.41 -4.71
C THR A 293 -3.37 -12.48 -3.85
N GLU A 294 -4.11 -13.53 -3.48
CA GLU A 294 -3.78 -14.49 -2.42
C GLU A 294 -2.44 -15.20 -2.67
N LYS A 295 -2.13 -15.52 -3.94
CA LYS A 295 -0.88 -16.18 -4.32
C LYS A 295 0.38 -15.33 -4.13
N TYR A 296 0.23 -14.02 -3.93
CA TYR A 296 1.34 -13.08 -3.72
C TYR A 296 1.52 -12.69 -2.25
N ALA A 297 0.70 -13.25 -1.35
CA ALA A 297 0.73 -12.88 0.06
C ALA A 297 2.07 -13.27 0.73
N GLY A 298 2.56 -12.40 1.62
CA GLY A 298 3.71 -12.67 2.47
C GLY A 298 5.09 -12.47 1.82
N VAL A 299 5.14 -11.93 0.60
CA VAL A 299 6.40 -11.61 -0.10
C VAL A 299 6.66 -10.11 -0.05
N LEU A 300 7.85 -9.72 0.39
CA LEU A 300 8.29 -8.33 0.43
C LEU A 300 9.23 -8.04 -0.74
N TYR A 301 9.10 -6.89 -1.38
CA TYR A 301 9.98 -6.56 -2.50
C TYR A 301 11.44 -6.45 -2.05
N GLY A 302 12.32 -7.23 -2.68
CA GLY A 302 13.77 -7.19 -2.45
C GLY A 302 14.28 -8.01 -1.25
N LEU A 303 13.39 -8.75 -0.58
CA LEU A 303 13.71 -9.64 0.55
C LEU A 303 13.04 -11.00 0.39
N GLY A 304 13.64 -12.03 0.99
CA GLY A 304 13.15 -13.40 0.95
C GLY A 304 13.42 -14.13 -0.36
N VAL A 305 12.94 -15.38 -0.42
CA VAL A 305 13.06 -16.24 -1.61
C VAL A 305 11.83 -16.02 -2.48
N ASP A 306 12.04 -15.64 -3.74
CA ASP A 306 10.95 -15.45 -4.70
C ASP A 306 10.41 -16.83 -5.10
N ASN A 307 9.24 -17.23 -4.57
CA ASN A 307 8.61 -18.51 -4.93
C ASN A 307 8.14 -18.57 -6.39
N SER A 308 8.32 -17.50 -7.18
CA SER A 308 8.00 -17.44 -8.60
C SER A 308 8.99 -18.17 -9.50
N GLU A 309 10.10 -18.70 -8.96
CA GLU A 309 11.06 -19.54 -9.69
C GLU A 309 10.84 -21.05 -9.48
N SER A 310 9.69 -21.47 -8.93
CA SER A 310 9.30 -22.88 -8.75
C SER A 310 8.22 -23.32 -9.72
#